data_AF-A0A7W8DVB6-F1
#
_entry.id   AF-A0A7W8DVB6-F1
#
_cell.length_a   1.000
_cell.length_b   1.000
_cell.length_c   1.000
_cell.angle_alpha   90.00
_cell.angle_beta   90.00
_cell.angle_gamma   90.00
#
_symmetry.space_group_name_H-M   'P 1'
#
loop_
_entity.id
_entity.type
_entity.pdbx_description
1 polymer ?
#
loop_
_entity_poly.entity_id
_entity_poly.type
_entity_poly.pdbx_seq_one_letter_code
_entity_poly.pdbx_strand_id
1 'polypeptide(L)' 'MHILVRDKRTGAEDWIPIERAAVLMGMEADDIDAALEEFGECEVEDFIALDPE' A
#
# COMPACT_ATOMS: atom_id res chain seq x y z
N MET A 1 5.80 -9.54 0.68
CA MET A 1 5.33 -9.21 -0.70
C MET A 1 5.86 -7.83 -1.08
N HIS A 2 6.16 -7.56 -2.35
CA HIS A 2 6.42 -6.18 -2.81
C HIS A 2 5.15 -5.64 -3.45
N ILE A 3 4.76 -4.43 -3.08
CA ILE A 3 3.55 -3.77 -3.56
C ILE A 3 3.89 -2.38 -4.09
N LEU A 4 3.05 -1.86 -4.97
CA LEU A 4 3.17 -0.50 -5.46
C LEU A 4 2.51 0.44 -4.46
N VAL A 5 3.24 1.44 -3.96
CA VAL A 5 2.67 2.48 -3.11
C VAL A 5 2.76 3.83 -3.81
N ARG A 6 1.62 4.49 -3.92
CA ARG A 6 1.50 5.84 -4.46
C ARG A 6 1.23 6.85 -3.34
N ASP A 7 2.05 7.89 -3.27
CA ASP A 7 1.82 9.07 -2.44
C ASP A 7 0.83 10.00 -3.15
N LYS A 8 -0.31 10.30 -2.52
CA LYS A 8 -1.36 11.14 -3.12
C LYS A 8 -1.00 12.62 -3.18
N ARG A 9 -0.10 13.08 -2.32
CA ARG A 9 0.30 14.49 -2.20
C ARG A 9 1.24 14.88 -3.32
N THR A 10 2.14 13.97 -3.68
CA THR A 10 3.19 14.20 -4.69
C THR A 10 2.95 13.48 -6.00
N GLY A 11 2.10 12.45 -6.01
CA GLY A 11 1.93 11.54 -7.14
C GLY A 11 3.10 10.60 -7.35
N ALA A 12 4.06 10.54 -6.41
CA ALA A 12 5.20 9.63 -6.49
C ALA A 12 4.74 8.19 -6.25
N GLU A 13 5.31 7.26 -7.02
CA GLU A 13 5.03 5.84 -6.94
C GLU A 13 6.33 5.09 -6.64
N ASP A 14 6.29 4.15 -5.70
CA ASP A 14 7.45 3.36 -5.30
C ASP A 14 7.08 1.90 -5.03
N TRP A 15 7.97 0.99 -5.43
CA TRP A 15 7.82 -0.44 -5.21
C TRP A 15 8.55 -0.83 -3.93
N ILE A 16 7.80 -1.11 -2.88
CA ILE A 16 8.36 -1.35 -1.56
C ILE A 16 7.80 -2.64 -0.95
N PRO A 17 8.52 -3.27 0.00
CA PRO A 17 7.97 -4.36 0.79
C PRO A 17 6.71 -3.93 1.54
N ILE A 18 5.74 -4.82 1.68
CA ILE A 18 4.48 -4.57 2.41
C ILE A 18 4.74 -4.13 3.86
N GLU A 19 5.80 -4.63 4.50
CA GLU A 19 6.23 -4.23 5.83
C GLU A 19 6.65 -2.76 5.90
N ARG A 20 7.19 -2.22 4.80
CA ARG A 20 7.53 -0.80 4.69
C ARG A 20 6.30 0.05 4.33
N ALA A 21 5.41 -0.49 3.50
CA ALA A 21 4.13 0.14 3.20
C ALA A 21 3.28 0.30 4.47
N ALA A 22 3.23 -0.74 5.32
CA ALA A 22 2.60 -0.74 6.65
C ALA A 22 3.07 0.45 7.51
N VAL A 23 4.38 0.71 7.55
CA VAL A 23 4.94 1.85 8.28
C VAL A 23 4.51 3.19 7.67
N LEU A 24 4.49 3.31 6.34
CA LEU A 24 4.07 4.55 5.66
C LEU A 24 2.58 4.83 5.82
N MET A 25 1.76 3.77 5.78
CA MET A 25 0.31 3.85 5.85
C MET A 25 -0.21 3.88 7.29
N GLY A 26 0.64 3.57 8.28
CA GLY A 26 0.26 3.52 9.69
C GLY A 26 -0.69 2.37 10.01
N MET A 27 -0.58 1.26 9.29
CA MET A 27 -1.45 0.08 9.39
C MET A 27 -0.62 -1.19 9.57
N GLU A 28 -1.24 -2.29 9.99
CA GLU A 28 -0.55 -3.58 10.01
C GLU A 28 -0.40 -4.15 8.59
N ALA A 29 0.69 -4.89 8.35
CA ALA A 29 0.95 -5.48 7.03
C ALA A 29 -0.14 -6.49 6.64
N ASP A 30 -0.67 -7.24 7.62
CA ASP A 30 -1.73 -8.23 7.40
C ASP A 30 -3.06 -7.57 6.97
N ASP A 31 -3.35 -6.37 7.48
CA ASP A 31 -4.54 -5.60 7.06
C ASP A 31 -4.41 -5.10 5.62
N ILE A 32 -3.21 -4.67 5.23
CA ILE A 32 -2.92 -4.26 3.85
C ILE A 32 -3.05 -5.48 2.92
N ASP A 33 -2.48 -6.61 3.31
CA ASP A 33 -2.52 -7.87 2.55
C ASP A 33 -3.97 -8.31 2.31
N ALA A 34 -4.78 -8.33 3.36
CA ALA A 34 -6.20 -8.67 3.27
C ALA A 34 -6.99 -7.69 2.38
N ALA A 35 -6.71 -6.39 2.47
CA ALA A 35 -7.36 -5.39 1.63
C ALA A 35 -6.97 -5.53 0.15
N LEU A 36 -5.70 -5.85 -0.13
CA LEU A 36 -5.23 -6.11 -1.49
C LEU A 36 -5.89 -7.37 -2.06
N GLU A 37 -5.98 -8.46 -1.30
CA GLU A 37 -6.66 -9.68 -1.76
C GLU A 37 -8.17 -9.49 -1.99
N GLU A 38 -8.84 -8.66 -1.17
CA GLU A 38 -10.29 -8.45 -1.26
C GLU A 38 -10.68 -7.40 -2.31
N PHE A 39 -9.91 -6.32 -2.41
CA PHE A 39 -10.28 -5.14 -3.19
C PHE A 39 -9.29 -4.77 -4.31
N GLY A 40 -8.09 -5.37 -4.34
CA GLY A 40 -7.01 -5.02 -5.27
C GLY A 40 -6.25 -3.74 -4.89
N GLU A 41 -6.72 -3.01 -3.88
CA GLU A 41 -6.12 -1.77 -3.40
C GLU A 41 -6.38 -1.55 -1.90
N CYS A 42 -5.46 -0.85 -1.25
CA CYS A 42 -5.59 -0.40 0.14
C CYS A 42 -5.30 1.10 0.21
N GLU A 43 -6.28 1.90 0.62
CA GLU A 43 -6.19 3.37 0.63
C GLU A 43 -6.23 3.93 2.06
N VAL A 44 -5.27 4.82 2.36
CA VAL A 44 -5.27 5.68 3.56
C VAL A 44 -5.20 7.15 3.15
N GLU A 45 -5.25 8.09 4.10
CA GLU A 45 -5.33 9.53 3.80
C GLU A 45 -4.30 10.00 2.76
N ASP A 46 -3.02 9.67 2.97
CA ASP A 46 -1.90 10.14 2.14
C ASP A 46 -1.39 9.14 1.10
N PHE A 47 -1.77 7.86 1.18
CA PHE A 47 -1.16 6.79 0.38
C PHE A 47 -2.19 5.80 -0.18
N ILE A 48 -1.83 5.18 -1.30
CA ILE A 48 -2.56 4.08 -1.92
C ILE A 48 -1.56 2.94 -2.14
N ALA A 49 -1.81 1.79 -1.54
CA ALA A 49 -1.15 0.54 -1.89
C ALA A 49 -1.98 -0.17 -2.97
N LEU A 50 -1.29 -0.66 -4.00
CA LEU A 50 -1.86 -1.34 -5.14
C LEU A 50 -1.17 -2.70 -5.30
N ASP A 51 -1.96 -3.72 -5.59
CA ASP A 51 -1.39 -5.02 -5.90
C ASP A 51 -0.73 -4.98 -7.30
N PRO A 52 0.43 -5.63 -7.50
CA PRO A 52 1.09 -5.75 -8.80
C PRO A 52 0.32 -6.46 -9.93
N GLU A 53 -0.88 -7.02 -9.70
CA GLU A 53 -1.68 -7.77 -10.70
C GLU A 53 -1.79 -7.15 -12.11
#